data_AF-A0A354ZJP4-F1
#
_entry.id   AF-A0A354ZJP4-F1
#
_cell.length_a   1.000
_cell.length_b   1.000
_cell.length_c   1.000
_cell.angle_alpha   90.00
_cell.angle_beta   90.00
_cell.angle_gamma   90.00
#
_symmetry.space_group_name_H-M   'P 1'
#
loop_
_entity.id
_entity.type
_entity.pdbx_description
1 polymer ?
#
loop_
_entity_poly.entity_id
_entity_poly.type
_entity_poly.pdbx_seq_one_letter_code
_entity_poly.pdbx_strand_id
1 'polypeptide(L)'
;MTTPAGSRFWGKYQAKTGKSLSLLAHSLDVAVVFRALCDLDGIRRTLANSTDGLLTDEHLDRLAALAMLHDIGKANLGFQDKILHNPHAHVGHIRELAPLIGDEELSGMLLESLPRNVVTWFSSTNSADSYFFAIFSHHGRPVRFLDAKSGSYWLARDEWWHPDSCRDPIRAITDISSFTEVAFPRAFLASASPLPDEPRFHHRFAGLVMLADWIGSHSHW
;
A
#
# COMPACT_ATOMS: atom_id res chain seq x y z
N MET A 1 -23.34 16.93 -8.45
CA MET A 1 -22.96 15.81 -7.56
C MET A 1 -21.44 15.79 -7.53
N THR A 2 -20.85 16.20 -6.41
CA THR A 2 -19.39 16.18 -6.23
C THR A 2 -18.94 14.74 -6.10
N THR A 3 -18.24 14.25 -7.11
CA THR A 3 -17.54 12.96 -7.04
C THR A 3 -16.59 13.01 -5.82
N PRO A 4 -16.62 12.02 -4.91
CA PRO A 4 -15.71 11.97 -3.77
C PRO A 4 -14.26 12.09 -4.24
N ALA A 5 -13.38 12.73 -3.46
CA ALA A 5 -11.98 12.95 -3.84
C ALA A 5 -11.25 11.66 -4.27
N GLY A 6 -11.57 10.52 -3.64
CA GLY A 6 -11.07 9.19 -4.02
C GLY A 6 -11.42 8.71 -5.43
N SER A 7 -12.40 9.31 -6.12
CA SER A 7 -12.70 8.99 -7.53
C SER A 7 -11.69 9.59 -8.52
N ARG A 8 -10.76 10.44 -8.06
CA ARG A 8 -9.84 11.19 -8.92
C ARG A 8 -8.48 10.51 -9.08
N PHE A 9 -8.15 9.59 -8.16
CA PHE A 9 -6.94 8.79 -8.24
C PHE A 9 -7.27 7.41 -8.81
N TRP A 10 -6.67 7.08 -9.95
CA TRP A 10 -6.86 5.77 -10.58
C TRP A 10 -5.77 4.78 -10.11
N GLY A 11 -6.19 3.54 -9.84
CA GLY A 11 -5.30 2.41 -9.57
C GLY A 11 -5.07 1.54 -10.81
N LYS A 12 -6.09 1.47 -11.68
CA LYS A 12 -6.04 0.84 -13.01
C LYS A 12 -6.71 1.75 -14.05
N TYR A 13 -6.15 1.79 -15.24
CA TYR A 13 -6.67 2.58 -16.37
C TYR A 13 -6.55 1.79 -17.67
N GLN A 14 -7.61 1.75 -18.46
CA GLN A 14 -7.65 1.09 -19.76
C GLN A 14 -7.65 2.12 -20.89
N ALA A 15 -6.48 2.36 -21.51
CA ALA A 15 -6.31 3.40 -22.53
C ALA A 15 -7.27 3.28 -23.73
N LYS A 16 -7.64 2.06 -24.13
CA LYS A 16 -8.55 1.82 -25.27
C LYS A 16 -9.99 2.23 -25.01
N THR A 17 -10.44 2.12 -23.76
CA THR A 17 -11.86 2.31 -23.38
C THR A 17 -12.08 3.54 -22.52
N GLY A 18 -11.01 4.13 -21.97
CA GLY A 18 -11.09 5.21 -21.00
C GLY A 18 -11.60 4.78 -19.62
N LYS A 19 -11.86 3.48 -19.42
CA LYS A 19 -12.35 2.97 -18.13
C LYS A 19 -11.24 3.00 -17.08
N SER A 20 -11.59 3.40 -15.88
CA SER A 20 -10.68 3.44 -14.73
C SER A 20 -11.30 2.75 -13.51
N LEU A 21 -10.45 2.05 -12.74
CA LEU A 21 -10.76 1.64 -11.38
C LEU A 21 -10.04 2.59 -10.42
N SER A 22 -10.75 3.13 -9.44
CA SER A 22 -10.14 4.03 -8.45
C SER A 22 -9.03 3.31 -7.68
N LEU A 23 -8.04 4.07 -7.21
CA LEU A 23 -6.93 3.53 -6.41
C LEU A 23 -7.46 2.88 -5.14
N LEU A 24 -8.41 3.53 -4.45
CA LEU A 24 -9.08 2.98 -3.27
C LEU A 24 -9.75 1.63 -3.54
N ALA A 25 -10.54 1.54 -4.62
CA ALA A 25 -11.22 0.30 -4.97
C ALA A 25 -10.23 -0.83 -5.26
N HIS A 26 -9.19 -0.56 -6.05
CA HIS A 26 -8.15 -1.56 -6.32
C HIS A 26 -7.41 -1.99 -5.04
N SER A 27 -7.04 -1.04 -4.18
CA SER A 27 -6.44 -1.33 -2.87
C SER A 27 -7.33 -2.23 -2.01
N LEU A 28 -8.65 -1.98 -2.01
CA LEU A 28 -9.61 -2.81 -1.31
C LEU A 28 -9.71 -4.22 -1.91
N ASP A 29 -9.78 -4.34 -3.24
CA ASP A 29 -9.84 -5.63 -3.94
C ASP A 29 -8.65 -6.51 -3.56
N VAL A 30 -7.45 -5.95 -3.59
CA VAL A 30 -6.21 -6.66 -3.22
C VAL A 30 -6.25 -7.11 -1.76
N ALA A 31 -6.70 -6.26 -0.83
CA ALA A 31 -6.74 -6.62 0.57
C ALA A 31 -7.81 -7.67 0.90
N VAL A 32 -8.99 -7.60 0.27
CA VAL A 32 -10.03 -8.61 0.44
C VAL A 32 -9.59 -9.95 -0.13
N VAL A 33 -8.95 -9.94 -1.30
CA VAL A 33 -8.34 -11.15 -1.90
C VAL A 33 -7.26 -11.71 -0.98
N PHE A 34 -6.34 -10.87 -0.49
CA PHE A 34 -5.30 -11.27 0.45
C PHE A 34 -5.91 -11.95 1.68
N ARG A 35 -6.94 -11.33 2.27
CA ARG A 35 -7.58 -11.89 3.47
C ARG A 35 -8.26 -13.21 3.18
N ALA A 36 -8.96 -13.34 2.04
CA ALA A 36 -9.57 -14.60 1.62
C ALA A 36 -8.53 -15.70 1.38
N LEU A 37 -7.38 -15.36 0.77
CA LEU A 37 -6.26 -16.29 0.60
C LEU A 37 -5.74 -16.80 1.96
N CYS A 38 -5.65 -15.94 2.97
CA CYS A 38 -5.22 -16.32 4.32
C CYS A 38 -6.16 -17.32 5.03
N ASP A 39 -7.39 -17.53 4.54
CA ASP A 39 -8.30 -18.55 5.08
C ASP A 39 -8.19 -19.90 4.38
N LEU A 40 -7.39 -20.01 3.31
CA LEU A 40 -7.06 -21.31 2.72
C LEU A 40 -6.11 -22.09 3.63
N ASP A 41 -6.44 -23.34 3.96
CA ASP A 41 -5.69 -24.19 4.89
C ASP A 41 -4.17 -24.23 4.60
N GLY A 42 -3.80 -24.33 3.33
CA GLY A 42 -2.40 -24.37 2.90
C GLY A 42 -1.66 -23.05 3.19
N ILE A 43 -2.31 -21.91 2.94
CA ILE A 43 -1.74 -20.59 3.17
C ILE A 43 -1.70 -20.29 4.67
N ARG A 44 -2.79 -20.52 5.40
CA ARG A 44 -2.86 -20.34 6.86
C ARG A 44 -1.81 -21.16 7.58
N ARG A 45 -1.69 -22.45 7.25
CA ARG A 45 -0.65 -23.33 7.81
C ARG A 45 0.75 -22.83 7.50
N THR A 46 0.98 -22.34 6.28
CA THR A 46 2.27 -21.78 5.89
C THR A 46 2.58 -20.52 6.69
N LEU A 47 1.67 -19.57 6.84
CA LEU A 47 1.89 -18.36 7.65
C LEU A 47 2.15 -18.70 9.12
N ALA A 48 1.35 -19.58 9.72
CA ALA A 48 1.52 -20.02 11.11
C ALA A 48 2.90 -20.67 11.33
N ASN A 49 3.35 -21.52 10.40
CA ASN A 49 4.68 -22.15 10.47
C ASN A 49 5.85 -21.23 10.07
N SER A 50 5.64 -19.90 9.98
CA SER A 50 6.71 -18.90 9.77
C SER A 50 6.95 -18.01 10.97
N THR A 51 6.17 -18.15 12.03
CA THR A 51 6.35 -17.39 13.26
C THR A 51 6.33 -18.34 14.44
N ASP A 52 7.02 -17.97 15.51
CA ASP A 52 6.98 -18.73 16.76
C ASP A 52 5.75 -18.34 17.61
N GLY A 53 5.08 -17.23 17.26
CA GLY A 53 3.87 -16.74 17.91
C GLY A 53 2.57 -17.33 17.35
N LEU A 54 1.48 -17.19 18.12
CA LEU A 54 0.14 -17.55 17.65
C LEU A 54 -0.35 -16.52 16.63
N LEU A 55 -0.60 -16.97 15.39
CA LEU A 55 -1.23 -16.14 14.36
C LEU A 55 -2.75 -16.17 14.51
N THR A 56 -3.33 -15.02 14.85
CA THR A 56 -4.78 -14.86 15.06
C THR A 56 -5.44 -14.15 13.87
N ASP A 57 -6.78 -14.14 13.85
CA ASP A 57 -7.52 -13.43 12.81
C ASP A 57 -7.31 -11.92 12.83
N GLU A 58 -7.08 -11.32 14.00
CA GLU A 58 -6.72 -9.90 14.13
C GLU A 58 -5.39 -9.60 13.43
N HIS A 59 -4.41 -10.50 13.55
CA HIS A 59 -3.15 -10.36 12.83
C HIS A 59 -3.35 -10.46 11.32
N LEU A 60 -4.19 -11.39 10.85
CA LEU A 60 -4.50 -11.52 9.42
C LEU A 60 -5.24 -10.29 8.88
N ASP A 61 -6.14 -9.70 9.67
CA ASP A 61 -6.83 -8.46 9.33
C ASP A 61 -5.87 -7.25 9.32
N ARG A 62 -4.89 -7.18 10.24
CA ARG A 62 -3.81 -6.17 10.19
C ARG A 62 -2.96 -6.31 8.93
N LEU A 63 -2.61 -7.53 8.54
CA LEU A 63 -1.88 -7.79 7.30
C LEU A 63 -2.69 -7.41 6.05
N ALA A 64 -4.00 -7.65 6.05
CA ALA A 64 -4.90 -7.21 4.98
C ALA A 64 -4.99 -5.68 4.90
N ALA A 65 -5.09 -5.00 6.05
CA ALA A 65 -5.05 -3.54 6.11
C ALA A 65 -3.72 -2.98 5.56
N LEU A 66 -2.58 -3.61 5.88
CA LEU A 66 -1.29 -3.25 5.27
C LEU A 66 -1.27 -3.53 3.75
N ALA A 67 -1.87 -4.62 3.28
CA ALA A 67 -1.97 -4.92 1.86
C ALA A 67 -2.77 -3.86 1.08
N MET A 68 -3.75 -3.17 1.69
CA MET A 68 -4.42 -2.02 1.04
C MET A 68 -3.43 -0.90 0.66
N LEU A 69 -2.31 -0.81 1.39
CA LEU A 69 -1.30 0.23 1.17
C LEU A 69 -0.26 -0.13 0.11
N HIS A 70 -0.31 -1.33 -0.49
CA HIS A 70 0.75 -1.82 -1.39
C HIS A 70 1.03 -0.87 -2.57
N ASP A 71 -0.01 -0.23 -3.10
CA ASP A 71 0.03 0.60 -4.31
C ASP A 71 -0.13 2.10 -4.01
N ILE A 72 0.01 2.55 -2.76
CA ILE A 72 -0.16 3.98 -2.40
C ILE A 72 0.78 4.89 -3.17
N GLY A 73 1.92 4.37 -3.62
CA GLY A 73 2.82 5.07 -4.52
C GLY A 73 2.14 5.60 -5.78
N LYS A 74 1.06 4.98 -6.26
CA LYS A 74 0.30 5.46 -7.42
C LYS A 74 -0.42 6.78 -7.16
N ALA A 75 -0.60 7.17 -5.89
CA ALA A 75 -1.17 8.46 -5.55
C ALA A 75 -0.27 9.65 -5.94
N ASN A 76 1.02 9.45 -6.24
CA ASN A 76 1.86 10.54 -6.71
C ASN A 76 1.31 11.11 -8.04
N LEU A 77 1.30 12.45 -8.17
CA LEU A 77 0.71 13.13 -9.34
C LEU A 77 1.40 12.76 -10.65
N GLY A 78 2.73 12.54 -10.64
CA GLY A 78 3.46 12.08 -11.82
C GLY A 78 2.97 10.73 -12.35
N PHE A 79 2.56 9.80 -11.47
CA PHE A 79 1.91 8.55 -11.88
C PHE A 79 0.51 8.81 -12.43
N GLN A 80 -0.28 9.64 -11.75
CA GLN A 80 -1.65 9.95 -12.15
C GLN A 80 -1.72 10.64 -13.52
N ASP A 81 -0.73 11.47 -13.84
CA ASP A 81 -0.64 12.25 -15.08
C ASP A 81 -0.21 11.43 -16.31
N LYS A 82 0.14 10.15 -16.15
CA LYS A 82 0.47 9.25 -17.29
C LYS A 82 -0.64 9.12 -18.33
N ILE A 83 -1.88 9.42 -17.96
CA ILE A 83 -3.02 9.37 -18.88
C ILE A 83 -3.16 10.64 -19.74
N LEU A 84 -2.39 11.70 -19.45
CA LEU A 84 -2.41 12.96 -20.19
C LEU A 84 -1.63 12.86 -21.51
N HIS A 85 -1.98 13.73 -22.48
CA HIS A 85 -1.54 13.66 -23.88
C HIS A 85 -0.04 13.95 -24.15
N ASN A 86 0.81 13.96 -23.12
CA ASN A 86 2.26 14.03 -23.27
C ASN A 86 2.92 13.41 -22.02
N PRO A 87 3.13 12.09 -21.96
CA PRO A 87 3.65 11.45 -20.77
C PRO A 87 5.09 11.92 -20.53
N HIS A 88 5.28 12.81 -19.56
CA HIS A 88 6.61 13.16 -19.09
C HIS A 88 7.23 11.93 -18.42
N ALA A 89 8.25 11.36 -19.05
CA ALA A 89 9.16 10.36 -18.49
C ALA A 89 8.57 9.02 -18.01
N HIS A 90 9.44 8.04 -17.81
CA HIS A 90 9.13 6.77 -17.15
C HIS A 90 8.91 7.01 -15.64
N VAL A 91 7.79 7.62 -15.25
CA VAL A 91 7.43 7.78 -13.83
C VAL A 91 7.02 6.42 -13.27
N GLY A 92 7.53 6.04 -12.11
CA GLY A 92 7.12 4.82 -11.41
C GLY A 92 6.05 5.11 -10.35
N HIS A 93 5.90 4.17 -9.43
CA HIS A 93 5.18 4.39 -8.17
C HIS A 93 5.93 3.85 -6.96
N ILE A 94 6.94 3.00 -7.15
CA ILE A 94 7.71 2.40 -6.06
C ILE A 94 8.89 3.29 -5.66
N ARG A 95 9.69 3.77 -6.62
CA ARG A 95 10.87 4.60 -6.30
C ARG A 95 10.46 5.99 -5.83
N GLU A 96 9.32 6.45 -6.31
CA GLU A 96 8.69 7.72 -6.00
C GLU A 96 8.19 7.76 -4.54
N LEU A 97 8.13 6.62 -3.84
CA LEU A 97 7.91 6.59 -2.39
C LEU A 97 9.14 7.02 -1.58
N ALA A 98 10.34 7.06 -2.17
CA ALA A 98 11.58 7.36 -1.43
C ALA A 98 11.53 8.69 -0.64
N PRO A 99 10.98 9.80 -1.19
CA PRO A 99 10.84 11.03 -0.42
C PRO A 99 9.88 10.91 0.77
N LEU A 100 8.80 10.12 0.67
CA LEU A 100 7.89 9.90 1.80
C LEU A 100 8.55 9.17 2.98
N ILE A 101 9.72 8.56 2.77
CA ILE A 101 10.46 7.83 3.80
C ILE A 101 11.69 8.65 4.25
N GLY A 102 12.35 9.33 3.32
CA GLY A 102 13.64 10.00 3.57
C GLY A 102 13.57 11.52 3.78
N ASP A 103 12.43 12.16 3.51
CA ASP A 103 12.22 13.60 3.75
C ASP A 103 11.33 13.79 4.99
N GLU A 104 11.74 14.67 5.91
CA GLU A 104 11.12 14.79 7.23
C GLU A 104 9.67 15.29 7.16
N GLU A 105 9.39 16.29 6.32
CA GLU A 105 8.04 16.85 6.15
C GLU A 105 7.10 15.80 5.55
N LEU A 106 7.51 15.20 4.42
CA LEU A 106 6.72 14.19 3.73
C LEU A 106 6.53 12.92 4.55
N SER A 107 7.52 12.52 5.34
CA SER A 107 7.42 11.39 6.27
C SER A 107 6.41 11.66 7.38
N GLY A 108 6.39 12.88 7.93
CA GLY A 108 5.35 13.32 8.86
C GLY A 108 3.95 13.25 8.25
N MET A 109 3.78 13.78 7.04
CA MET A 109 2.51 13.71 6.31
C MET A 109 2.06 12.28 6.02
N LEU A 110 2.99 11.40 5.61
CA LEU A 110 2.68 9.99 5.41
C LEU A 110 2.22 9.37 6.73
N LEU A 111 2.97 9.55 7.82
CA LEU A 111 2.65 8.98 9.13
C LEU A 111 1.26 9.40 9.63
N GLU A 112 0.89 10.66 9.45
CA GLU A 112 -0.45 11.18 9.80
C GLU A 112 -1.56 10.63 8.90
N SER A 113 -1.24 10.26 7.66
CA SER A 113 -2.20 9.69 6.70
C SER A 113 -2.42 8.18 6.85
N LEU A 114 -1.57 7.47 7.59
CA LEU A 114 -1.65 6.02 7.80
C LEU A 114 -2.83 5.63 8.72
N PRO A 115 -3.25 4.35 8.73
CA PRO A 115 -4.31 3.90 9.61
C PRO A 115 -4.01 4.22 11.09
N ARG A 116 -5.05 4.59 11.85
CA ARG A 116 -4.90 4.92 13.27
C ARG A 116 -4.21 3.79 14.01
N ASN A 117 -3.34 4.15 14.96
CA ASN A 117 -2.61 3.20 15.80
C ASN A 117 -1.78 2.16 15.01
N VAL A 118 -1.54 2.32 13.70
CA VAL A 118 -0.72 1.37 12.92
C VAL A 118 0.66 1.17 13.53
N VAL A 119 1.21 2.23 14.15
CA VAL A 119 2.51 2.20 14.85
C VAL A 119 2.55 1.17 15.98
N THR A 120 1.40 0.85 16.59
CA THR A 120 1.32 -0.14 17.67
C THR A 120 1.25 -1.58 17.15
N TRP A 121 1.18 -1.77 15.83
CA TRP A 121 1.13 -3.10 15.22
C TRP A 121 2.51 -3.73 15.08
N PHE A 122 3.57 -2.96 15.32
CA PHE A 122 4.95 -3.39 15.13
C PHE A 122 5.69 -3.38 16.47
N SER A 123 6.66 -4.29 16.63
CA SER A 123 7.49 -4.35 17.84
C SER A 123 8.55 -3.25 17.90
N SER A 124 8.92 -2.70 16.73
CA SER A 124 9.99 -1.75 16.54
C SER A 124 9.87 -1.04 15.18
N THR A 125 10.59 0.06 14.99
CA THR A 125 10.69 0.75 13.70
C THR A 125 11.23 -0.18 12.60
N ASN A 126 12.24 -1.00 12.89
CA ASN A 126 12.79 -1.96 11.93
C ASN A 126 11.74 -2.99 11.48
N SER A 127 10.85 -3.41 12.39
CA SER A 127 9.73 -4.30 12.06
C SER A 127 8.74 -3.59 11.13
N ALA A 128 8.37 -2.36 11.45
CA ALA A 128 7.50 -1.53 10.60
C ALA A 128 8.10 -1.37 9.19
N ASP A 129 9.37 -0.98 9.08
CA ASP A 129 10.07 -0.82 7.81
C ASP A 129 10.05 -2.11 6.98
N SER A 130 10.26 -3.26 7.61
CA SER A 130 10.21 -4.57 6.93
C SER A 130 8.83 -4.85 6.34
N TYR A 131 7.75 -4.53 7.07
CA TYR A 131 6.37 -4.68 6.57
C TYR A 131 6.04 -3.72 5.43
N PHE A 132 6.45 -2.44 5.54
CA PHE A 132 6.27 -1.48 4.46
C PHE A 132 7.06 -1.87 3.20
N PHE A 133 8.31 -2.32 3.37
CA PHE A 133 9.09 -2.84 2.24
C PHE A 133 8.48 -4.11 1.65
N ALA A 134 7.88 -4.99 2.46
CA ALA A 134 7.19 -6.18 1.98
C ALA A 134 6.02 -5.82 1.05
N ILE A 135 5.16 -4.87 1.43
CA ILE A 135 4.03 -4.46 0.60
C ILE A 135 4.47 -3.68 -0.66
N PHE A 136 5.56 -2.91 -0.60
CA PHE A 136 6.09 -2.20 -1.78
C PHE A 136 6.87 -3.09 -2.74
N SER A 137 7.27 -4.30 -2.31
CA SER A 137 7.98 -5.28 -3.13
C SER A 137 7.07 -6.14 -4.01
N HIS A 138 5.79 -5.78 -4.16
CA HIS A 138 4.78 -6.55 -4.89
C HIS A 138 5.04 -6.72 -6.40
N HIS A 139 6.05 -6.04 -6.98
CA HIS A 139 6.53 -6.28 -8.35
C HIS A 139 7.59 -7.39 -8.47
N GLY A 140 7.78 -8.21 -7.42
CA GLY A 140 8.65 -9.39 -7.46
C GLY A 140 10.14 -9.12 -7.22
N ARG A 141 10.52 -7.89 -6.85
CA ARG A 141 11.88 -7.54 -6.43
C ARG A 141 11.84 -6.78 -5.11
N PRO A 142 12.64 -7.17 -4.10
CA PRO A 142 12.76 -6.43 -2.86
C PRO A 142 13.11 -4.97 -3.11
N VAL A 143 12.29 -4.06 -2.57
CA VAL A 143 12.54 -2.62 -2.64
C VAL A 143 13.74 -2.27 -1.78
N ARG A 144 14.57 -1.38 -2.31
CA ARG A 144 15.65 -0.71 -1.58
C ARG A 144 15.61 0.75 -1.98
N PHE A 145 15.30 1.61 -1.02
CA PHE A 145 15.49 3.04 -1.18
C PHE A 145 16.98 3.30 -0.98
N LEU A 146 17.68 3.49 -2.10
CA LEU A 146 19.10 3.83 -2.07
C LEU A 146 19.24 5.32 -1.69
N ASP A 147 20.30 5.66 -0.98
CA ASP A 147 20.63 7.06 -0.63
C ASP A 147 20.85 7.95 -1.87
N ALA A 148 21.07 7.34 -3.04
CA ALA A 148 21.24 8.04 -4.30
C ALA A 148 19.92 8.70 -4.78
N LYS A 149 19.80 10.01 -4.55
CA LYS A 149 18.68 10.84 -5.02
C LYS A 149 18.80 11.10 -6.53
N SER A 150 17.96 10.43 -7.33
CA SER A 150 17.88 10.61 -8.79
C SER A 150 16.94 11.76 -9.19
N GLY A 151 16.82 12.08 -10.49
CA GLY A 151 15.92 13.13 -10.97
C GLY A 151 14.45 12.92 -10.56
N SER A 152 13.95 11.67 -10.55
CA SER A 152 12.58 11.39 -10.13
C SER A 152 12.38 11.51 -8.62
N TYR A 153 13.45 11.42 -7.81
CA TYR A 153 13.35 11.68 -6.36
C TYR A 153 12.95 13.13 -6.12
N TRP A 154 13.63 14.08 -6.78
CA TRP A 154 13.39 15.50 -6.56
C TRP A 154 12.02 15.93 -7.07
N LEU A 155 11.60 15.45 -8.24
CA LEU A 155 10.24 15.68 -8.73
C LEU A 155 9.18 15.07 -7.81
N ALA A 156 9.41 13.86 -7.29
CA ALA A 156 8.50 13.26 -6.33
C ALA A 156 8.40 14.08 -5.05
N ARG A 157 9.55 14.50 -4.50
CA ARG A 157 9.63 15.30 -3.27
C ARG A 157 8.97 16.66 -3.45
N ASP A 158 9.35 17.40 -4.48
CA ASP A 158 9.03 18.83 -4.61
C ASP A 158 7.71 19.10 -5.34
N GLU A 159 7.20 18.12 -6.09
CA GLU A 159 6.02 18.31 -6.95
C GLU A 159 4.98 17.19 -6.78
N TRP A 160 5.35 15.92 -6.98
CA TRP A 160 4.33 14.87 -7.18
C TRP A 160 3.62 14.41 -5.91
N TRP A 161 4.15 14.71 -4.72
CA TRP A 161 3.47 14.46 -3.44
C TRP A 161 2.74 15.67 -2.88
N HIS A 162 2.87 16.83 -3.52
CA HIS A 162 2.16 18.04 -3.11
C HIS A 162 0.82 18.18 -3.84
N PRO A 163 -0.19 18.78 -3.21
CA PRO A 163 -1.50 18.94 -3.83
C PRO A 163 -1.46 19.93 -5.01
N ASP A 164 -2.26 19.65 -6.03
CA ASP A 164 -2.58 20.61 -7.09
C ASP A 164 -3.99 21.21 -6.85
N SER A 165 -4.49 21.99 -7.81
CA SER A 165 -5.82 22.62 -7.72
C SER A 165 -7.00 21.64 -7.55
N CYS A 166 -6.81 20.35 -7.81
CA CYS A 166 -7.88 19.36 -7.89
C CYS A 166 -7.56 18.01 -7.22
N ARG A 167 -6.31 17.71 -6.88
CA ARG A 167 -5.84 16.41 -6.37
C ARG A 167 -4.88 16.64 -5.21
N ASP A 168 -5.01 15.81 -4.19
CA ASP A 168 -4.16 15.80 -3.01
C ASP A 168 -3.68 14.34 -2.79
N PRO A 169 -2.41 14.04 -3.09
CA PRO A 169 -1.84 12.70 -2.96
C PRO A 169 -1.92 12.14 -1.54
N ILE A 170 -1.63 12.96 -0.51
CA ILE A 170 -1.64 12.52 0.88
C ILE A 170 -3.08 12.25 1.33
N ARG A 171 -4.02 13.09 0.93
CA ARG A 171 -5.44 12.83 1.17
C ARG A 171 -5.93 11.53 0.51
N ALA A 172 -5.42 11.17 -0.67
CA ALA A 172 -5.75 9.89 -1.29
C ALA A 172 -5.28 8.69 -0.43
N ILE A 173 -4.12 8.82 0.23
CA ILE A 173 -3.65 7.82 1.20
C ILE A 173 -4.56 7.81 2.43
N THR A 174 -4.94 8.97 2.96
CA THR A 174 -5.88 9.08 4.08
C THR A 174 -7.24 8.43 3.77
N ASP A 175 -7.75 8.59 2.54
CA ASP A 175 -9.01 7.96 2.10
C ASP A 175 -8.88 6.41 2.11
N ILE A 176 -7.73 5.87 1.65
CA ILE A 176 -7.42 4.43 1.73
C ILE A 176 -7.35 3.96 3.19
N SER A 177 -6.56 4.66 4.00
CA SER A 177 -6.39 4.35 5.43
C SER A 177 -7.71 4.38 6.18
N SER A 178 -8.56 5.39 5.95
CA SER A 178 -9.87 5.50 6.61
C SER A 178 -10.79 4.32 6.27
N PHE A 179 -10.71 3.82 5.04
CA PHE A 179 -11.53 2.67 4.62
C PHE A 179 -11.02 1.34 5.19
N THR A 180 -9.74 1.23 5.58
CA THR A 180 -9.22 0.02 6.23
C THR A 180 -9.96 -0.32 7.52
N GLU A 181 -10.40 0.68 8.30
CA GLU A 181 -11.18 0.49 9.52
C GLU A 181 -12.57 -0.08 9.26
N VAL A 182 -13.17 0.31 8.13
CA VAL A 182 -14.47 -0.19 7.70
C VAL A 182 -14.35 -1.63 7.19
N ALA A 183 -13.30 -1.90 6.40
CA ALA A 183 -13.09 -3.22 5.79
C ALA A 183 -12.60 -4.28 6.79
N PHE A 184 -11.73 -3.89 7.73
CA PHE A 184 -11.03 -4.80 8.64
C PHE A 184 -11.08 -4.29 10.10
N PRO A 185 -12.28 -4.15 10.71
CA PRO A 185 -12.42 -3.58 12.05
C PRO A 185 -11.64 -4.35 13.13
N ARG A 186 -11.43 -5.67 12.96
CA ARG A 186 -10.68 -6.48 13.93
C ARG A 186 -9.18 -6.13 13.96
N ALA A 187 -8.63 -5.54 12.90
CA ALA A 187 -7.24 -5.09 12.87
C ALA A 187 -6.93 -4.04 13.97
N PHE A 188 -7.95 -3.29 14.37
CA PHE A 188 -7.86 -2.17 15.30
C PHE A 188 -8.21 -2.55 16.75
N LEU A 189 -8.41 -3.84 17.04
CA LEU A 189 -8.60 -4.32 18.40
C LEU A 189 -7.30 -4.20 19.20
N ALA A 190 -7.38 -3.56 20.37
CA ALA A 190 -6.23 -3.29 21.22
C ALA A 190 -5.61 -4.55 21.86
N SER A 191 -6.35 -5.66 21.88
CA SER A 191 -5.92 -6.92 22.50
C SER A 191 -4.91 -7.73 21.68
N ALA A 192 -4.75 -7.44 20.39
CA ALA A 192 -3.85 -8.20 19.53
C ALA A 192 -2.38 -7.72 19.69
N SER A 193 -1.48 -8.67 19.96
CA SER A 193 -0.04 -8.47 20.02
C SER A 193 0.52 -7.88 18.72
N PRO A 194 1.73 -7.29 18.72
CA PRO A 194 2.40 -6.89 17.49
C PRO A 194 2.50 -8.03 16.47
N LEU A 195 2.56 -7.65 15.19
CA LEU A 195 2.76 -8.56 14.08
C LEU A 195 4.10 -9.30 14.21
N PRO A 196 4.21 -10.52 13.65
CA PRO A 196 5.45 -11.31 13.68
C PRO A 196 6.67 -10.56 13.13
N ASP A 197 7.85 -10.75 13.74
CA ASP A 197 9.10 -10.08 13.33
C ASP A 197 10.00 -10.95 12.46
N GLU A 198 9.68 -12.24 12.33
CA GLU A 198 10.57 -13.21 11.71
C GLU A 198 10.69 -12.95 10.19
N PRO A 199 11.91 -12.82 9.64
CA PRO A 199 12.10 -12.52 8.22
C PRO A 199 11.40 -13.51 7.28
N ARG A 200 11.33 -14.80 7.66
CA ARG A 200 10.61 -15.84 6.91
C ARG A 200 9.10 -15.55 6.81
N PHE A 201 8.52 -14.90 7.81
CA PHE A 201 7.13 -14.45 7.81
C PHE A 201 6.94 -13.28 6.85
N HIS A 202 7.78 -12.25 6.94
CA HIS A 202 7.71 -11.08 6.05
C HIS A 202 7.86 -11.48 4.58
N HIS A 203 8.76 -12.41 4.27
CA HIS A 203 8.93 -12.94 2.91
C HIS A 203 7.67 -13.66 2.39
N ARG A 204 7.00 -14.46 3.24
CA ARG A 204 5.73 -15.13 2.88
C ARG A 204 4.62 -14.11 2.67
N PHE A 205 4.53 -13.12 3.56
CA PHE A 205 3.58 -12.01 3.44
C PHE A 205 3.77 -11.25 2.13
N ALA A 206 4.99 -10.85 1.78
CA ALA A 206 5.29 -10.16 0.51
C ALA A 206 4.84 -10.96 -0.72
N GLY A 207 5.12 -12.28 -0.74
CA GLY A 207 4.69 -13.16 -1.82
C GLY A 207 3.16 -13.27 -1.93
N LEU A 208 2.45 -13.29 -0.81
CA LEU A 208 0.99 -13.31 -0.79
C LEU A 208 0.37 -11.98 -1.23
N VAL A 209 0.97 -10.84 -0.87
CA VAL A 209 0.53 -9.53 -1.37
C VAL A 209 0.66 -9.47 -2.90
N MET A 210 1.76 -9.96 -3.46
CA MET A 210 1.94 -10.05 -4.91
C MET A 210 0.89 -10.97 -5.57
N LEU A 211 0.61 -12.15 -5.00
CA LEU A 211 -0.43 -13.04 -5.50
C LEU A 211 -1.82 -12.37 -5.44
N ALA A 212 -2.11 -11.66 -4.36
CA ALA A 212 -3.36 -10.94 -4.18
C ALA A 212 -3.51 -9.79 -5.18
N ASP A 213 -2.44 -9.03 -5.46
CA ASP A 213 -2.45 -7.99 -6.51
C ASP A 213 -2.71 -8.59 -7.90
N TRP A 214 -2.10 -9.73 -8.23
CA TRP A 214 -2.35 -10.39 -9.51
C TRP A 214 -3.82 -10.81 -9.69
N ILE A 215 -4.42 -11.38 -8.65
CA ILE A 215 -5.84 -11.79 -8.68
C ILE A 215 -6.75 -10.55 -8.68
N GLY A 216 -6.51 -9.58 -7.80
CA GLY A 216 -7.26 -8.32 -7.69
C GLY A 216 -7.06 -7.37 -8.88
N SER A 217 -6.12 -7.66 -9.77
CA SER A 217 -5.90 -6.95 -11.03
C SER A 217 -6.67 -7.55 -12.21
N HIS A 218 -7.31 -8.70 -12.04
CA HIS A 218 -7.89 -9.46 -13.14
C HIS A 218 -9.19 -8.85 -13.65
N SER A 219 -9.15 -8.20 -14.82
CA SER A 219 -10.26 -7.41 -15.42
C SER A 219 -11.62 -8.08 -15.66
N HIS A 220 -11.73 -9.40 -15.45
CA HIS A 220 -13.02 -10.11 -15.50
C HIS A 220 -13.83 -9.95 -14.20
N TRP A 221 -13.14 -9.83 -13.07
CA TRP A 221 -13.71 -9.66 -11.74
C TRP A 221 -13.65 -8.19 -11.35
#